data_AF-A0A2I1FV24-F1
#
_entry.id   AF-A0A2I1FV24-F1
#
_cell.length_a   1.000
_cell.length_b   1.000
_cell.length_c   1.000
_cell.angle_alpha   90.00
_cell.angle_beta   90.00
_cell.angle_gamma   90.00
#
_symmetry.space_group_name_H-M   'P 1'
#
loop_
_entity.id
_entity.type
_entity.pdbx_description
1 polymer ?
#
loop_
_entity_poly.entity_id
_entity_poly.type
_entity_poly.pdbx_seq_one_letter_code
_entity_poly.pdbx_strand_id
1 'polypeptide(L)'
;MEIVDNHRNKLHTLESRNLSLNKSLTIKKQILNDIVKDFKDFNEEEGAWLKQKGEVKDVSKHLFYIIEQKDEVLNDTFTLTEEVLLNLLGRKEIFRYRDKVSDFIAEVKKDWGLFVGQVFREEDEKFLTELKKVLNSVNMTTDEFELLFRMKHNSNNEFYQKKMKTLDQEINSLEVSFPNDLKDLKAPLKKLLVALKIWYK
;
A
#
# COMPACT_ATOMS: atom_id res chain seq x y z
N MET A 1 -5.18 3.79 8.75
CA MET A 1 -4.50 5.02 8.28
C MET A 1 -3.04 5.00 8.72
N GLU A 2 -2.81 4.73 10.00
CA GLU A 2 -1.50 4.57 10.68
C GLU A 2 -0.44 3.71 9.94
N ILE A 3 -0.83 2.58 9.34
CA ILE A 3 0.10 1.71 8.59
C ILE A 3 0.62 2.42 7.32
N VAL A 4 -0.23 3.14 6.59
CA VAL A 4 0.16 3.84 5.35
C VAL A 4 1.07 5.02 5.69
N ASP A 5 0.75 5.75 6.76
CA ASP A 5 1.57 6.87 7.24
C ASP A 5 2.95 6.38 7.71
N ASN A 6 3.03 5.20 8.33
CA ASN A 6 4.31 4.59 8.72
C ASN A 6 5.19 4.23 7.51
N HIS A 7 4.65 3.53 6.51
CA HIS A 7 5.41 3.18 5.30
C HIS A 7 5.88 4.43 4.54
N ARG A 8 5.05 5.47 4.47
CA ARG A 8 5.39 6.75 3.84
C ARG A 8 6.53 7.47 4.57
N ASN A 9 6.51 7.48 5.89
CA ASN A 9 7.57 8.06 6.70
C ASN A 9 8.89 7.28 6.56
N LYS A 10 8.84 5.94 6.55
CA LYS A 10 10.01 5.10 6.27
C LYS A 10 10.60 5.42 4.89
N LEU A 11 9.77 5.48 3.85
CA LEU A 11 10.20 5.82 2.49
C LEU A 11 10.89 7.18 2.43
N HIS A 12 10.27 8.23 3.00
CA HIS A 12 10.83 9.58 3.02
C HIS A 12 12.18 9.63 3.75
N THR A 13 12.34 8.84 4.81
CA THR A 13 13.61 8.72 5.56
C THR A 13 14.69 8.09 4.68
N LEU A 14 14.36 7.02 3.95
CA LEU A 14 15.29 6.38 3.01
C LEU A 14 15.67 7.30 1.85
N GLU A 15 14.72 8.02 1.27
CA GLU A 15 14.97 9.03 0.24
C GLU A 15 15.92 10.13 0.73
N SER A 16 15.67 10.65 1.94
CA SER A 16 16.51 11.67 2.57
C SER A 16 17.93 11.16 2.82
N ARG A 17 18.09 9.92 3.33
CA ARG A 17 19.41 9.29 3.49
C ARG A 17 20.12 9.14 2.15
N ASN A 18 19.45 8.61 1.13
CA ASN A 18 20.03 8.42 -0.20
C ASN A 18 20.49 9.75 -0.84
N LEU A 19 19.68 10.81 -0.72
CA LEU A 19 20.03 12.15 -1.20
C LEU A 19 21.28 12.69 -0.51
N SER A 20 21.38 12.51 0.81
CA SER A 20 22.57 12.91 1.59
C SER A 20 23.83 12.16 1.12
N LEU A 21 23.73 10.84 0.96
CA LEU A 21 24.84 10.01 0.46
C LEU A 21 25.27 10.40 -0.96
N ASN A 22 24.33 10.72 -1.84
CA ASN A 22 24.64 11.18 -3.20
C ASN A 22 25.35 12.54 -3.24
N LYS A 23 24.97 13.47 -2.35
CA LYS A 23 25.69 14.74 -2.18
C LYS A 23 27.12 14.48 -1.73
N SER A 24 27.31 13.64 -0.70
CA SER A 24 28.64 13.27 -0.20
C SER A 24 29.50 12.61 -1.28
N LEU A 25 28.93 11.66 -2.03
CA LEU A 25 29.60 10.97 -3.13
C LEU A 25 30.05 11.94 -4.23
N THR A 26 29.22 12.93 -4.56
CA THR A 26 29.54 13.95 -5.56
C THR A 26 30.74 14.78 -5.12
N ILE A 27 30.78 15.21 -3.86
CA ILE A 27 31.92 15.94 -3.29
C ILE A 27 33.18 15.09 -3.31
N LYS A 28 33.11 13.83 -2.86
CA LYS A 28 34.28 12.93 -2.84
C LYS A 28 34.79 12.63 -4.25
N LYS A 29 33.90 12.48 -5.24
CA LYS A 29 34.27 12.32 -6.64
C LYS A 29 34.98 13.56 -7.20
N GLN A 30 34.54 14.76 -6.83
CA GLN A 30 35.20 16.00 -7.22
C GLN A 30 36.62 16.08 -6.65
N ILE A 31 36.78 15.82 -5.35
CA ILE A 31 38.10 15.79 -4.70
C ILE A 31 39.03 14.78 -5.39
N LEU A 32 38.55 13.58 -5.71
CA LEU A 32 39.37 12.58 -6.41
C LEU A 32 39.78 13.06 -7.81
N ASN A 33 38.88 13.70 -8.55
CA ASN A 33 39.20 14.25 -9.87
C ASN A 33 40.24 15.37 -9.79
N ASP A 34 40.17 16.21 -8.76
CA ASP A 34 41.12 17.30 -8.55
C ASP A 34 42.51 16.74 -8.22
N ILE A 35 42.59 15.74 -7.32
CA ILE A 35 43.85 15.02 -7.05
C ILE A 35 44.43 14.40 -8.33
N VAL A 36 43.60 13.74 -9.15
CA VAL A 36 44.05 13.11 -10.41
C VAL A 36 44.53 14.13 -11.44
N LYS A 37 43.96 15.34 -11.47
CA LYS A 37 44.45 16.42 -12.33
C LYS A 37 45.81 16.91 -11.86
N ASP A 38 45.96 17.15 -10.56
CA ASP A 38 47.24 17.57 -9.98
C ASP A 38 48.33 16.57 -10.38
N PHE A 39 48.09 15.25 -10.24
CA PHE A 39 49.03 14.20 -10.68
C PHE A 39 49.50 14.31 -12.15
N LYS A 40 48.71 14.87 -13.07
CA LYS A 40 49.09 15.01 -14.48
C LYS A 40 49.99 16.21 -14.75
N ASP A 41 49.98 17.21 -13.86
CA ASP A 41 50.67 18.49 -14.03
C ASP A 41 51.97 18.57 -13.18
N PHE A 42 52.40 17.46 -12.56
CA PHE A 42 53.46 17.45 -11.54
C PHE A 42 54.89 17.24 -12.09
N ASN A 43 55.82 18.08 -11.61
CA ASN A 43 57.28 17.85 -11.59
C ASN A 43 57.71 17.45 -10.16
N GLU A 44 58.59 16.46 -10.05
CA GLU A 44 58.91 15.66 -8.84
C GLU A 44 59.33 16.45 -7.58
N GLU A 45 58.44 16.57 -6.57
CA GLU A 45 58.81 16.82 -5.17
C GLU A 45 58.17 15.76 -4.24
N GLU A 46 59.01 15.05 -3.49
CA GLU A 46 58.64 13.87 -2.65
C GLU A 46 57.60 14.19 -1.56
N GLY A 47 57.62 15.41 -1.00
CA GLY A 47 56.68 15.85 0.03
C GLY A 47 55.23 16.03 -0.47
N ALA A 48 55.04 16.44 -1.72
CA ALA A 48 53.73 16.58 -2.34
C ALA A 48 53.07 15.20 -2.56
N TRP A 49 53.89 14.21 -2.91
CA TRP A 49 53.46 12.82 -3.12
C TRP A 49 52.91 12.18 -1.84
N LEU A 50 53.57 12.41 -0.69
CA LEU A 50 53.12 11.89 0.60
C LEU A 50 51.78 12.49 1.03
N LYS A 51 51.57 13.78 0.80
CA LYS A 51 50.31 14.48 1.10
C LYS A 51 49.15 13.93 0.25
N GLN A 52 49.35 13.85 -1.07
CA GLN A 52 48.34 13.32 -1.99
C GLN A 52 47.99 11.85 -1.70
N LYS A 53 48.98 11.02 -1.38
CA LYS A 53 48.76 9.63 -0.95
C LYS A 53 47.88 9.55 0.30
N GLY A 54 48.07 10.47 1.24
CA GLY A 54 47.23 10.60 2.44
C GLY A 54 45.78 10.96 2.10
N GLU A 55 45.59 11.95 1.23
CA GLU A 55 44.27 12.41 0.78
C GLU A 55 43.51 11.33 0.00
N VAL A 56 44.18 10.62 -0.92
CA VAL A 56 43.57 9.49 -1.66
C VAL A 56 43.13 8.39 -0.70
N LYS A 57 43.94 8.07 0.31
CA LYS A 57 43.61 7.06 1.32
C LYS A 57 42.38 7.46 2.14
N ASP A 58 42.27 8.74 2.53
CA ASP A 58 41.11 9.25 3.25
C ASP A 58 39.84 9.23 2.39
N VAL A 59 39.92 9.76 1.16
CA VAL A 59 38.81 9.75 0.20
C VAL A 59 38.35 8.31 -0.06
N SER A 60 39.27 7.37 -0.22
CA SER A 60 38.94 5.95 -0.43
C SER A 60 38.17 5.35 0.75
N LYS A 61 38.61 5.59 2.00
CA LYS A 61 37.88 5.13 3.20
C LYS A 61 36.46 5.69 3.23
N HIS A 62 36.30 6.97 2.93
CA HIS A 62 34.99 7.60 2.87
C HIS A 62 34.11 7.04 1.76
N LEU A 63 34.69 6.70 0.60
CA LEU A 63 33.97 6.04 -0.49
C LEU A 63 33.51 4.64 -0.10
N PHE A 64 34.35 3.84 0.56
CA PHE A 64 33.94 2.53 1.09
C PHE A 64 32.76 2.66 2.05
N TYR A 65 32.84 3.59 3.00
CA TYR A 65 31.72 3.86 3.92
C TYR A 65 30.44 4.29 3.19
N ILE A 66 30.54 5.16 2.18
CA ILE A 66 29.37 5.58 1.37
C ILE A 66 28.77 4.37 0.63
N ILE A 67 29.59 3.46 0.12
CA ILE A 67 29.12 2.26 -0.58
C ILE A 67 28.38 1.34 0.40
N GLU A 68 28.96 1.05 1.57
CA GLU A 68 28.30 0.24 2.60
C GLU A 68 26.94 0.83 3.02
N GLN A 69 26.90 2.15 3.26
CA GLN A 69 25.66 2.84 3.60
C GLN A 69 24.63 2.84 2.47
N LYS A 70 25.07 2.83 1.20
CA LYS A 70 24.17 2.70 0.06
C LYS A 70 23.59 1.30 -0.06
N ASP A 71 24.38 0.26 0.21
CA ASP A 71 23.90 -1.11 0.25
C ASP A 71 22.85 -1.29 1.35
N GLU A 72 23.05 -0.68 2.53
CA GLU A 72 22.04 -0.65 3.59
C GLU A 72 20.74 0.00 3.12
N VAL A 73 20.80 1.21 2.54
CA VAL A 73 19.61 1.92 2.05
C VAL A 73 18.89 1.11 0.96
N LEU A 74 19.64 0.42 0.09
CA LEU A 74 19.07 -0.45 -0.94
C LEU A 74 18.34 -1.65 -0.32
N ASN A 75 18.96 -2.33 0.64
CA ASN A 75 18.36 -3.46 1.34
C ASN A 75 17.10 -3.02 2.10
N ASP A 76 17.16 -1.92 2.85
CA ASP A 76 16.00 -1.34 3.54
C ASP A 76 14.86 -1.00 2.57
N THR A 77 15.21 -0.51 1.38
CA THR A 77 14.22 -0.21 0.32
C THR A 77 13.57 -1.48 -0.21
N PHE A 78 14.32 -2.57 -0.39
CA PHE A 78 13.76 -3.86 -0.79
C PHE A 78 12.84 -4.43 0.29
N THR A 79 13.25 -4.40 1.56
CA THR A 79 12.41 -4.83 2.68
C THR A 79 11.12 -4.01 2.75
N LEU A 80 11.19 -2.69 2.62
CA LEU A 80 10.00 -1.83 2.60
C LEU A 80 9.09 -2.16 1.40
N THR A 81 9.67 -2.43 0.24
CA THR A 81 8.91 -2.81 -0.97
C THR A 81 8.20 -4.14 -0.76
N GLU A 82 8.87 -5.13 -0.16
CA GLU A 82 8.28 -6.41 0.18
C GLU A 82 7.14 -6.26 1.20
N GLU A 83 7.34 -5.50 2.28
CA GLU A 83 6.29 -5.16 3.27
C GLU A 83 5.06 -4.54 2.59
N VAL A 84 5.26 -3.58 1.69
CA VAL A 84 4.18 -2.92 0.94
C VAL A 84 3.49 -3.89 0.00
N LEU A 85 4.24 -4.72 -0.74
CA LEU A 85 3.69 -5.72 -1.65
C LEU A 85 2.88 -6.77 -0.91
N LEU A 86 3.37 -7.29 0.23
CA LEU A 86 2.63 -8.22 1.07
C LEU A 86 1.33 -7.61 1.58
N ASN A 87 1.36 -6.35 2.04
CA ASN A 87 0.16 -5.61 2.43
C ASN A 87 -0.82 -5.40 1.27
N LEU A 88 -0.33 -5.10 0.06
CA LEU A 88 -1.17 -4.96 -1.13
C LEU A 88 -1.77 -6.30 -1.56
N LEU A 89 -0.99 -7.39 -1.48
CA LEU A 89 -1.44 -8.75 -1.77
C LEU A 89 -2.50 -9.22 -0.77
N GLY A 90 -2.32 -8.96 0.53
CA GLY A 90 -3.36 -9.21 1.55
C GLY A 90 -4.66 -8.46 1.26
N ARG A 91 -4.56 -7.25 0.70
CA ARG A 91 -5.73 -6.48 0.25
C ARG A 91 -6.36 -6.98 -1.05
N LYS A 92 -5.64 -7.70 -1.92
CA LYS A 92 -6.23 -8.34 -3.12
C LYS A 92 -7.35 -9.31 -2.74
N GLU A 93 -7.24 -9.96 -1.59
CA GLU A 93 -8.28 -10.87 -1.11
C GLU A 93 -9.57 -10.16 -0.75
N ILE A 94 -9.52 -8.90 -0.31
CA ILE A 94 -10.71 -8.08 -0.13
C ILE A 94 -11.30 -7.69 -1.47
N PHE A 95 -10.44 -7.25 -2.40
CA PHE A 95 -10.91 -6.73 -3.68
C PHE A 95 -11.61 -7.79 -4.55
N ARG A 96 -11.37 -9.09 -4.31
CA ARG A 96 -12.17 -10.17 -4.94
C ARG A 96 -13.67 -10.09 -4.62
N TYR A 97 -14.02 -9.56 -3.44
CA TYR A 97 -15.41 -9.42 -3.01
C TYR A 97 -16.04 -8.10 -3.47
N ARG A 98 -15.30 -7.20 -4.13
CA ARG A 98 -15.81 -5.89 -4.56
C ARG A 98 -17.08 -5.99 -5.39
N ASP A 99 -17.10 -6.89 -6.36
CA ASP A 99 -18.25 -7.04 -7.25
C ASP A 99 -19.44 -7.59 -6.47
N LYS A 100 -19.23 -8.49 -5.50
CA LYS A 100 -20.28 -8.97 -4.60
C LYS A 100 -20.80 -7.88 -3.67
N VAL A 101 -19.93 -7.00 -3.19
CA VAL A 101 -20.34 -5.79 -2.48
C VAL A 101 -21.17 -4.87 -3.36
N SER A 102 -20.81 -4.75 -4.64
CA SER A 102 -21.57 -3.93 -5.59
C SER A 102 -22.93 -4.54 -5.90
N ASP A 103 -22.99 -5.85 -6.14
CA ASP A 103 -24.20 -6.64 -6.33
C ASP A 103 -25.14 -6.45 -5.12
N PHE A 104 -24.61 -6.64 -3.90
CA PHE A 104 -25.38 -6.50 -2.68
C PHE A 104 -25.91 -5.08 -2.47
N ILE A 105 -25.09 -4.05 -2.69
CA ILE A 105 -25.54 -2.66 -2.60
C ILE A 105 -26.63 -2.37 -3.64
N ALA A 106 -26.55 -2.98 -4.84
CA ALA A 106 -27.58 -2.82 -5.85
C ALA A 106 -28.90 -3.48 -5.43
N GLU A 107 -28.86 -4.69 -4.87
CA GLU A 107 -30.06 -5.37 -4.34
C GLU A 107 -30.65 -4.61 -3.13
N VAL A 108 -29.83 -4.15 -2.19
CA VAL A 108 -30.30 -3.29 -1.09
C VAL A 108 -30.99 -2.03 -1.62
N LYS A 109 -30.45 -1.40 -2.68
CA LYS A 109 -31.09 -0.22 -3.33
C LYS A 109 -32.39 -0.57 -4.06
N LYS A 110 -32.48 -1.76 -4.63
CA LYS A 110 -33.65 -2.25 -5.37
C LYS A 110 -34.81 -2.57 -4.41
N ASP A 111 -34.54 -3.30 -3.33
CA ASP A 111 -35.52 -3.57 -2.27
C ASP A 111 -35.95 -2.27 -1.56
N TRP A 112 -35.07 -1.27 -1.54
CA TRP A 112 -35.35 0.09 -1.07
C TRP A 112 -36.15 0.95 -2.08
N GLY A 113 -36.36 0.50 -3.33
CA GLY A 113 -37.15 1.22 -4.33
C GLY A 113 -36.47 2.48 -4.93
N LEU A 114 -35.16 2.66 -4.73
CA LEU A 114 -34.41 3.82 -5.19
C LEU A 114 -33.77 3.55 -6.57
N PHE A 115 -34.42 4.02 -7.63
CA PHE A 115 -33.77 4.19 -8.93
C PHE A 115 -32.68 5.27 -8.83
N VAL A 116 -31.51 4.95 -9.37
CA VAL A 116 -30.28 5.76 -9.35
C VAL A 116 -30.55 7.20 -9.82
N GLY A 117 -30.44 8.20 -8.94
CA GLY A 117 -30.49 9.61 -9.36
C GLY A 117 -30.96 10.67 -8.36
N GLN A 118 -31.49 10.34 -7.17
CA GLN A 118 -31.95 11.35 -6.23
C GLN A 118 -30.84 11.89 -5.32
N VAL A 119 -30.73 13.22 -5.29
CA VAL A 119 -29.86 14.02 -4.43
C VAL A 119 -30.40 14.00 -3.00
N PHE A 120 -29.59 13.55 -2.05
CA PHE A 120 -29.93 13.49 -0.63
C PHE A 120 -30.24 14.89 -0.06
N ARG A 121 -31.39 15.04 0.59
CA ARG A 121 -31.74 16.17 1.48
C ARG A 121 -32.25 15.59 2.79
N GLU A 122 -32.06 16.34 3.88
CA GLU A 122 -32.15 16.02 5.32
C GLU A 122 -33.47 15.38 5.85
N GLU A 123 -34.30 14.77 5.02
CA GLU A 123 -35.50 13.98 5.40
C GLU A 123 -35.14 12.55 5.89
N ASP A 124 -33.95 12.39 6.48
CA ASP A 124 -33.14 11.16 6.59
C ASP A 124 -33.63 10.08 7.56
N GLU A 125 -34.62 10.31 8.43
CA GLU A 125 -35.07 9.29 9.40
C GLU A 125 -35.84 8.13 8.76
N LYS A 126 -36.72 8.43 7.80
CA LYS A 126 -37.48 7.38 7.09
C LYS A 126 -36.54 6.51 6.26
N PHE A 127 -35.54 7.12 5.65
CA PHE A 127 -34.50 6.45 4.86
C PHE A 127 -33.63 5.53 5.72
N LEU A 128 -33.14 6.03 6.86
CA LEU A 128 -32.40 5.21 7.82
C LEU A 128 -33.24 4.07 8.38
N THR A 129 -34.55 4.28 8.57
CA THR A 129 -35.46 3.25 9.07
C THR A 129 -35.65 2.13 8.05
N GLU A 130 -35.88 2.44 6.77
CA GLU A 130 -36.02 1.43 5.72
C GLU A 130 -34.70 0.68 5.45
N LEU A 131 -33.56 1.39 5.42
CA LEU A 131 -32.26 0.75 5.32
C LEU A 131 -32.05 -0.23 6.48
N LYS A 132 -32.34 0.18 7.72
CA LYS A 132 -32.24 -0.70 8.90
C LYS A 132 -33.13 -1.93 8.77
N LYS A 133 -34.34 -1.82 8.20
CA LYS A 133 -35.22 -2.99 7.97
C LYS A 133 -34.59 -3.98 6.99
N VAL A 134 -34.08 -3.51 5.85
CA VAL A 134 -33.43 -4.37 4.85
C VAL A 134 -32.20 -5.06 5.47
N LEU A 135 -31.35 -4.29 6.16
CA LEU A 135 -30.16 -4.82 6.82
C LEU A 135 -30.50 -5.83 7.94
N ASN A 136 -31.55 -5.58 8.72
CA ASN A 136 -32.02 -6.52 9.74
C ASN A 136 -32.48 -7.85 9.12
N SER A 137 -33.09 -7.83 7.92
CA SER A 137 -33.52 -9.07 7.25
C SER A 137 -32.35 -9.99 6.89
N VAL A 138 -31.15 -9.43 6.73
CA VAL A 138 -29.90 -10.15 6.44
C VAL A 138 -28.95 -10.20 7.65
N ASN A 139 -29.45 -9.86 8.85
CA ASN A 139 -28.70 -9.83 10.10
C ASN A 139 -27.41 -8.97 10.04
N MET A 140 -27.47 -7.85 9.31
CA MET A 140 -26.35 -6.91 9.14
C MET A 140 -26.61 -5.61 9.91
N THR A 141 -25.60 -5.07 10.57
CA THR A 141 -25.72 -3.75 11.23
C THR A 141 -25.38 -2.62 10.24
N THR A 142 -25.75 -1.39 10.59
CA THR A 142 -25.38 -0.20 9.81
C THR A 142 -23.86 0.00 9.73
N ASP A 143 -23.13 -0.30 10.80
CA ASP A 143 -21.68 -0.16 10.85
C ASP A 143 -20.99 -1.19 9.95
N GLU A 144 -21.49 -2.43 9.95
CA GLU A 144 -21.02 -3.49 9.04
C GLU A 144 -21.31 -3.12 7.58
N PHE A 145 -22.49 -2.57 7.30
CA PHE A 145 -22.85 -2.10 5.97
C PHE A 145 -21.95 -0.94 5.51
N GLU A 146 -21.71 0.05 6.37
CA GLU A 146 -20.83 1.17 6.07
C GLU A 146 -19.39 0.68 5.80
N LEU A 147 -18.91 -0.29 6.56
CA LEU A 147 -17.60 -0.91 6.36
C LEU A 147 -17.48 -1.52 4.94
N LEU A 148 -18.50 -2.25 4.50
CA LEU A 148 -18.58 -2.80 3.13
C LEU A 148 -18.69 -1.69 2.07
N PHE A 149 -19.47 -0.64 2.34
CA PHE A 149 -19.62 0.49 1.43
C PHE A 149 -18.29 1.23 1.21
N ARG A 150 -17.55 1.51 2.29
CA ARG A 150 -16.21 2.12 2.24
C ARG A 150 -15.20 1.21 1.51
N MET A 151 -15.30 -0.11 1.72
CA MET A 151 -14.48 -1.11 1.03
C MET A 151 -14.64 -1.03 -0.49
N LYS A 152 -15.87 -0.84 -0.99
CA LYS A 152 -16.13 -0.62 -2.42
C LYS A 152 -15.46 0.64 -2.94
N HIS A 153 -15.56 1.76 -2.21
CA HIS A 153 -15.00 3.04 -2.63
C HIS A 153 -13.47 3.00 -2.77
N ASN A 154 -12.80 2.21 -1.94
CA ASN A 154 -11.35 2.04 -1.96
C ASN A 154 -10.85 1.00 -2.97
N SER A 155 -11.74 0.39 -3.78
CA SER A 155 -11.37 -0.68 -4.69
C SER A 155 -11.06 -0.16 -6.10
N ASN A 156 -9.82 -0.38 -6.55
CA ASN A 156 -9.39 -0.04 -7.91
C ASN A 156 -9.82 -1.13 -8.91
N ASN A 157 -10.14 -0.74 -10.16
CA ASN A 157 -10.57 -1.67 -11.23
C ASN A 157 -9.50 -2.71 -11.60
N GLU A 158 -8.24 -2.47 -11.26
CA GLU A 158 -7.10 -3.33 -11.56
C GLU A 158 -7.16 -4.71 -10.87
N PHE A 159 -7.95 -4.84 -9.80
CA PHE A 159 -8.08 -6.09 -9.04
C PHE A 159 -9.34 -6.91 -9.40
N TYR A 160 -9.98 -6.57 -10.52
CA TYR A 160 -11.14 -7.30 -11.05
C TYR A 160 -10.79 -8.76 -11.38
N GLN A 161 -11.58 -9.71 -10.88
CA GLN A 161 -11.39 -11.12 -11.22
C GLN A 161 -12.20 -11.50 -12.47
N LYS A 162 -11.51 -11.98 -13.51
CA LYS A 162 -12.15 -12.56 -14.70
C LYS A 162 -12.83 -13.92 -14.45
N LYS A 163 -12.49 -14.62 -13.36
CA LYS A 163 -12.99 -15.97 -13.08
C LYS A 163 -14.17 -15.91 -12.12
N MET A 164 -15.37 -16.13 -12.63
CA MET A 164 -16.57 -16.26 -11.80
C MET A 164 -16.47 -17.49 -10.91
N LYS A 165 -16.55 -17.30 -9.60
CA LYS A 165 -16.81 -18.34 -8.61
C LYS A 165 -18.28 -18.32 -8.21
N THR A 166 -18.80 -19.47 -7.79
CA THR A 166 -20.14 -19.54 -7.18
C THR A 166 -20.12 -18.92 -5.79
N LEU A 167 -21.29 -18.49 -5.28
CA LEU A 167 -21.39 -17.93 -3.92
C LEU A 167 -20.90 -18.91 -2.84
N ASP A 168 -21.12 -20.22 -3.04
CA ASP A 168 -20.61 -21.25 -2.12
C ASP A 168 -19.08 -21.36 -2.12
N GLN A 169 -18.44 -21.23 -3.29
CA GLN A 169 -16.99 -21.20 -3.39
C GLN A 169 -16.40 -19.94 -2.74
N GLU A 170 -17.09 -18.81 -2.85
CA GLU A 170 -16.70 -17.55 -2.21
C GLU A 170 -16.78 -17.61 -0.68
N ILE A 171 -17.86 -18.20 -0.14
CA ILE A 171 -18.03 -18.42 1.30
C ILE A 171 -16.93 -19.36 1.82
N ASN A 172 -16.65 -20.47 1.13
CA ASN A 172 -15.58 -21.39 1.54
C ASN A 172 -14.20 -20.72 1.49
N SER A 173 -13.93 -19.90 0.47
CA SER A 173 -12.67 -19.13 0.36
C SER A 173 -12.54 -18.12 1.50
N LEU A 174 -13.66 -17.53 1.95
CA LEU A 174 -13.70 -16.60 3.08
C LEU A 174 -13.39 -17.30 4.41
N GLU A 175 -13.75 -18.57 4.55
CA GLU A 175 -13.46 -19.31 5.79
C GLU A 175 -12.01 -19.80 5.87
N VAL A 176 -11.48 -20.29 4.75
CA VAL A 176 -10.18 -20.98 4.72
C VAL A 176 -9.00 -20.03 4.61
N SER A 177 -9.12 -18.96 3.81
CA SER A 177 -7.96 -18.17 3.39
C SER A 177 -8.13 -16.67 3.63
N PHE A 178 -9.02 -16.24 4.53
CA PHE A 178 -9.23 -14.80 4.72
C PHE A 178 -8.17 -14.18 5.64
N PRO A 179 -7.63 -12.99 5.31
CA PRO A 179 -6.54 -12.40 6.07
C PRO A 179 -6.95 -12.09 7.52
N ASN A 180 -6.10 -12.46 8.49
CA ASN A 180 -6.35 -12.22 9.91
C ASN A 180 -6.32 -10.74 10.28
N ASP A 181 -5.49 -9.95 9.60
CA ASP A 181 -5.38 -8.49 9.72
C ASP A 181 -6.67 -7.77 9.28
N LEU A 182 -7.57 -8.48 8.61
CA LEU A 182 -8.82 -7.95 8.07
C LEU A 182 -10.05 -8.64 8.66
N LYS A 183 -9.89 -9.37 9.78
CA LYS A 183 -10.93 -10.18 10.44
C LYS A 183 -12.28 -9.46 10.62
N ASP A 184 -12.28 -8.15 10.82
CA ASP A 184 -13.48 -7.35 11.05
C ASP A 184 -14.38 -7.28 9.80
N LEU A 185 -13.81 -7.47 8.60
CA LEU A 185 -14.56 -7.58 7.34
C LEU A 185 -15.12 -8.98 7.10
N LYS A 186 -14.59 -10.01 7.78
CA LYS A 186 -14.96 -11.41 7.52
C LYS A 186 -16.44 -11.66 7.79
N ALA A 187 -16.93 -11.25 8.95
CA ALA A 187 -18.33 -11.45 9.32
C ALA A 187 -19.30 -10.67 8.41
N PRO A 188 -19.09 -9.37 8.12
CA PRO A 188 -19.89 -8.61 7.16
C PRO A 188 -19.94 -9.25 5.76
N LEU A 189 -18.78 -9.68 5.23
CA LEU A 189 -18.70 -10.31 3.92
C LEU A 189 -19.46 -11.64 3.87
N LYS A 190 -19.41 -12.43 4.95
CA LYS A 190 -20.16 -13.68 5.04
C LYS A 190 -21.67 -13.43 4.99
N LYS A 191 -22.17 -12.47 5.79
CA LYS A 191 -23.59 -12.08 5.81
C LYS A 191 -24.06 -11.63 4.43
N LEU A 192 -23.25 -10.82 3.77
CA LEU A 192 -23.49 -10.36 2.39
C LEU A 192 -23.60 -11.51 1.39
N LEU A 193 -22.66 -12.47 1.41
CA LEU A 193 -22.69 -13.58 0.45
C LEU A 193 -23.89 -14.50 0.68
N VAL A 194 -24.28 -14.69 1.94
CA VAL A 194 -25.50 -15.44 2.31
C VAL A 194 -26.74 -14.69 1.84
N ALA A 195 -26.81 -13.37 2.01
CA ALA A 195 -27.92 -12.54 1.53
C ALA A 195 -28.08 -12.65 0.01
N LEU A 196 -27.00 -12.49 -0.76
CA LEU A 196 -27.01 -12.68 -2.21
C LEU A 196 -27.49 -14.07 -2.61
N LYS A 197 -27.11 -15.11 -1.84
CA LYS A 197 -27.57 -16.47 -2.09
C LYS A 197 -29.07 -16.64 -1.84
N ILE A 198 -29.66 -15.88 -0.92
CA ILE A 198 -31.10 -15.89 -0.67
C ILE A 198 -31.85 -15.14 -1.77
N TRP A 199 -31.34 -13.99 -2.21
CA TRP A 199 -31.99 -13.14 -3.22
C TRP A 199 -31.87 -13.66 -4.65
N TYR A 200 -30.83 -14.43 -4.96
CA TYR A 200 -30.64 -15.04 -6.28
C TYR A 200 -31.22 -16.44 -6.41
N LYS A 201 -31.96 -16.92 -5.40
CA LYS A 201 -32.79 -18.11 -5.50
C LYS A 201 -34.11 -17.79 -6.18
#